data_AF-A0A6N7M796-F1
#
_entry.id   AF-A0A6N7M796-F1
#
_cell.length_a   1.000
_cell.length_b   1.000
_cell.length_c   1.000
_cell.angle_alpha   90.00
_cell.angle_beta   90.00
_cell.angle_gamma   90.00
#
_symmetry.space_group_name_H-M   'P 1'
#
loop_
_entity.id
_entity.type
_entity.pdbx_description
1 polymer ?
#
loop_
_entity_poly.entity_id
_entity_poly.type
_entity_poly.pdbx_seq_one_letter_code
_entity_poly.pdbx_strand_id
1 'polypeptide(L)'
;HDSIYNKDWGIKAVTPVSSRARNNFINYAHLLIDQGVEAVILGCTEIPLALWERELAGVVLIDPVTALARALILKAGGNKRLKRFG
;
A
#
# COMPACT_ATOMS: atom_id res chain seq x y z
N HIS A 1 6.78 -8.83 -11.42
CA HIS A 1 7.62 -7.79 -12.07
C HIS A 1 6.78 -6.88 -12.95
N ASP A 2 5.99 -7.42 -13.87
CA ASP A 2 5.21 -6.65 -14.85
C ASP A 2 4.21 -5.66 -14.20
N SER A 3 3.54 -6.06 -13.10
CA SER A 3 2.62 -5.18 -12.35
C SER A 3 3.24 -3.88 -11.82
N ILE A 4 4.57 -3.82 -11.74
CA ILE A 4 5.29 -2.64 -11.29
C ILE A 4 5.75 -1.79 -12.48
N TYR A 5 6.43 -2.41 -13.45
CA TYR A 5 7.21 -1.71 -14.47
C TYR A 5 6.63 -1.70 -15.88
N ASN A 6 5.52 -2.39 -16.13
CA ASN A 6 4.90 -2.37 -17.44
C ASN A 6 4.59 -0.92 -17.85
N LYS A 7 5.04 -0.49 -19.03
CA LYS A 7 4.92 0.91 -19.47
C LYS A 7 3.49 1.33 -19.77
N ASP A 8 2.63 0.38 -20.12
CA ASP A 8 1.26 0.66 -20.56
C ASP A 8 0.25 0.58 -19.41
N TRP A 9 0.55 -0.17 -18.34
CA TRP A 9 -0.40 -0.39 -17.24
C TRP A 9 0.22 -0.60 -15.86
N GLY A 10 1.54 -0.67 -15.72
CA GLY A 10 2.22 -0.92 -14.44
C GLY A 10 2.07 0.23 -13.45
N ILE A 11 2.13 -0.08 -12.15
CA ILE A 11 1.85 0.89 -11.07
C ILE A 11 2.80 2.10 -11.04
N LYS A 12 4.04 1.95 -11.53
CA LYS A 12 5.01 3.05 -11.66
C LYS A 12 4.87 3.85 -12.95
N ALA A 13 4.12 3.36 -13.93
CA ALA A 13 4.05 3.96 -15.26
C ALA A 13 2.77 4.76 -15.49
N VAL A 14 1.64 4.34 -14.90
CA VAL A 14 0.32 4.91 -15.18
C VAL A 14 -0.33 5.45 -13.91
N THR A 15 -0.86 6.67 -13.99
CA THR A 15 -1.65 7.32 -12.95
C THR A 15 -2.96 7.89 -13.55
N PRO A 16 -4.14 7.66 -12.93
CA PRO A 16 -4.39 6.81 -11.76
C PRO A 16 -3.99 5.34 -11.98
N VAL A 17 -3.79 4.59 -10.89
CA VAL A 17 -3.37 3.17 -10.96
C VAL A 17 -4.36 2.39 -11.84
N SER A 18 -3.83 1.64 -12.83
CA SER A 18 -4.67 0.85 -13.72
C SER A 18 -5.44 -0.25 -12.95
N SER A 19 -6.64 -0.60 -13.43
CA SER A 19 -7.43 -1.70 -12.86
C SER A 19 -6.66 -3.02 -12.86
N ARG A 20 -5.87 -3.28 -13.90
CA ARG A 20 -5.01 -4.46 -14.00
C ARG A 20 -3.92 -4.48 -12.92
N ALA A 21 -3.22 -3.37 -12.71
CA ALA A 21 -2.21 -3.28 -11.65
C ALA A 21 -2.85 -3.47 -10.28
N ARG A 22 -3.96 -2.78 -10.00
CA ARG A 22 -4.69 -2.91 -8.74
C ARG A 22 -5.17 -4.34 -8.48
N ASN A 23 -5.82 -4.99 -9.44
CA ASN A 23 -6.29 -6.37 -9.30
C ASN A 23 -5.14 -7.34 -9.02
N ASN A 24 -3.98 -7.14 -9.65
CA ASN A 24 -2.80 -7.95 -9.34
C ASN A 24 -2.37 -7.79 -7.88
N PHE A 25 -2.32 -6.56 -7.36
CA PHE A 25 -1.94 -6.31 -5.96
C PHE A 25 -2.97 -6.85 -4.96
N ILE A 26 -4.27 -6.80 -5.28
CA ILE A 26 -5.32 -7.47 -4.50
C ILE A 26 -5.05 -8.98 -4.44
N ASN A 27 -4.77 -9.60 -5.59
CA ASN A 27 -4.46 -11.03 -5.63
C ASN A 27 -3.19 -11.38 -4.86
N TYR A 28 -2.13 -10.57 -4.95
CA TYR A 28 -0.90 -10.78 -4.19
C TYR A 28 -1.14 -10.67 -2.67
N ALA A 29 -2.00 -9.73 -2.24
CA ALA A 29 -2.38 -9.64 -0.83
C ALA A 29 -3.18 -10.87 -0.39
N HIS A 30 -4.11 -11.36 -1.20
CA HIS A 30 -4.84 -12.62 -0.91
C HIS A 30 -3.91 -13.82 -0.76
N LEU A 31 -2.86 -13.95 -1.58
CA LEU A 31 -1.88 -15.03 -1.43
C LEU A 31 -1.19 -15.04 -0.05
N LEU A 32 -1.00 -13.87 0.57
CA LEU A 32 -0.45 -13.76 1.93
C LEU A 32 -1.54 -14.02 2.98
N ILE A 33 -2.74 -13.49 2.77
CA ILE A 33 -3.89 -13.68 3.67
C ILE A 33 -4.25 -15.16 3.79
N ASP A 34 -4.23 -15.91 2.69
CA ASP A 34 -4.51 -17.34 2.64
C ASP A 34 -3.45 -18.16 3.41
N GLN A 35 -2.29 -17.58 3.72
CA GLN A 35 -1.27 -18.18 4.59
C GLN A 35 -1.49 -17.89 6.09
N GLY A 36 -2.57 -17.17 6.44
CA GLY A 36 -2.94 -16.89 7.82
C GLY A 36 -2.17 -15.73 8.45
N VAL A 37 -1.68 -14.76 7.66
CA VAL A 37 -0.97 -13.60 8.19
C VAL A 37 -1.92 -12.65 8.94
N GLU A 38 -1.44 -12.05 10.03
CA GLU A 38 -2.21 -11.09 10.83
C GLU A 38 -2.25 -9.68 10.22
N ALA A 39 -1.27 -9.36 9.35
CA ALA A 39 -1.18 -8.08 8.65
C ALA A 39 -0.33 -8.19 7.38
N VAL A 40 -0.54 -7.27 6.44
CA VAL A 40 0.25 -7.14 5.20
C VAL A 40 0.91 -5.76 5.14
N ILE A 41 2.23 -5.73 4.94
CA ILE A 41 2.98 -4.49 4.74
C ILE A 41 3.00 -4.15 3.25
N LEU A 42 2.56 -2.95 2.89
CA LEU A 42 2.54 -2.45 1.52
C LEU A 42 3.95 -1.99 1.10
N GLY A 43 4.86 -2.94 0.90
CA GLY A 43 6.31 -2.76 0.92
C GLY A 43 6.96 -1.86 -0.15
N CYS A 44 6.19 -1.14 -0.97
CA CYS A 44 6.71 -0.11 -1.87
C CYS A 44 5.84 1.13 -1.80
N THR A 45 6.42 2.30 -2.06
CA THR A 45 5.72 3.60 -1.95
C THR A 45 4.51 3.73 -2.87
N GLU A 46 4.47 2.99 -3.99
CA GLU A 46 3.34 3.00 -4.93
C GLU A 46 2.20 2.07 -4.52
N ILE A 47 2.47 1.00 -3.77
CA ILE A 47 1.44 -0.02 -3.45
C ILE A 47 0.25 0.55 -2.67
N PRO A 48 0.43 1.48 -1.70
CA PRO A 48 -0.69 2.18 -1.07
C PRO A 48 -1.62 2.93 -2.06
N LEU A 49 -1.14 3.29 -3.25
CA LEU A 49 -1.98 3.90 -4.30
C LEU A 49 -2.86 2.85 -5.00
N ALA A 50 -2.44 1.58 -5.01
CA ALA A 50 -3.21 0.46 -5.53
C ALA A 50 -4.11 -0.18 -4.48
N LEU A 51 -3.73 -0.18 -3.20
CA LEU A 51 -4.44 -0.76 -2.07
C LEU A 51 -4.61 0.30 -0.99
N TRP A 52 -5.60 1.18 -1.18
CA TRP A 52 -5.85 2.28 -0.25
C TRP A 52 -6.62 1.84 0.99
N GLU A 53 -7.32 0.71 0.91
CA GLU A 53 -8.19 0.22 1.98
C GLU A 53 -7.44 -0.07 3.28
N ARG A 54 -8.14 0.06 4.40
CA ARG A 54 -7.56 -0.21 5.72
C ARG A 54 -7.29 -1.68 5.97
N GLU A 55 -8.11 -2.53 5.39
CA GLU A 55 -8.12 -3.97 5.56
C GLU A 55 -8.58 -4.63 4.26
N LEU A 56 -8.13 -5.86 4.06
CA LEU A 56 -8.58 -6.73 2.98
C LEU A 56 -8.89 -8.10 3.59
N ALA A 57 -10.11 -8.59 3.39
CA ALA A 57 -10.58 -9.86 3.96
C ALA A 57 -10.33 -10.00 5.49
N GLY A 58 -10.53 -8.91 6.25
CA GLY A 58 -10.32 -8.88 7.69
C GLY A 58 -8.86 -8.77 8.15
N VAL A 59 -7.89 -8.74 7.23
CA VAL A 59 -6.47 -8.56 7.52
C VAL A 59 -6.06 -7.11 7.29
N VAL A 60 -5.36 -6.52 8.27
CA VAL A 60 -4.96 -5.11 8.23
C VAL A 60 -3.86 -4.88 7.18
N LEU A 61 -4.05 -3.85 6.35
CA LEU A 61 -3.03 -3.35 5.45
C LEU A 61 -2.24 -2.23 6.13
N ILE A 62 -0.91 -2.33 6.10
CA ILE A 62 0.02 -1.39 6.73
C ILE A 62 0.74 -0.60 5.63
N ASP A 63 0.39 0.69 5.51
CA ASP A 63 1.10 1.64 4.67
C ASP A 63 2.41 2.12 5.35
N PRO A 64 3.59 1.76 4.81
CA PRO A 64 4.86 2.21 5.36
C PRO A 64 5.10 3.71 5.16
N VAL A 65 4.45 4.37 4.19
CA VAL A 65 4.57 5.82 3.97
C VAL A 65 3.93 6.59 5.11
N THR A 66 2.75 6.15 5.59
CA THR A 66 2.15 6.72 6.81
C THR A 66 3.06 6.55 8.03
N ALA A 67 3.73 5.41 8.19
CA ALA A 67 4.68 5.18 9.28
C ALA A 67 5.90 6.12 9.17
N LEU A 68 6.49 6.23 7.97
CA LEU A 68 7.59 7.15 7.69
C LEU A 68 7.19 8.61 7.96
N ALA A 69 6.04 9.05 7.48
CA ALA A 69 5.56 10.42 7.69
C ALA A 69 5.36 10.75 9.17
N ARG A 70 4.83 9.82 9.98
CA ARG A 70 4.74 9.99 11.44
C ARG A 70 6.11 10.15 12.10
N ALA A 71 7.09 9.34 11.69
CA ALA A 71 8.45 9.42 12.20
C ALA A 71 9.10 10.77 11.84
N LEU A 72 8.91 11.25 10.62
CA LEU A 72 9.41 12.55 10.15
C LEU A 72 8.78 13.72 10.91
N ILE A 73 7.46 13.71 11.12
CA ILE A 73 6.75 14.75 11.90
C ILE A 73 7.31 14.82 13.33
N LEU A 74 7.48 13.66 13.98
CA LEU A 74 8.06 13.59 15.32
C LEU A 74 9.50 14.15 15.33
N LYS A 75 10.32 13.75 14.36
CA LYS A 75 11.71 14.22 14.24
C LYS A 75 11.81 15.72 13.99
N ALA A 76 10.82 16.31 13.31
CA ALA A 76 10.71 17.75 13.08
C ALA A 76 10.14 18.54 14.27
N GLY A 77 9.84 17.89 15.41
CA GLY A 77 9.30 18.54 16.61
C GLY A 77 7.77 18.69 16.63
N GLY A 78 7.07 18.04 15.69
CA GLY A 78 5.61 18.01 15.69
C GLY A 78 5.07 17.04 16.75
N ASN A 79 3.98 17.43 17.41
CA ASN A 79 3.30 16.63 18.44
C ASN A 79 1.91 16.11 18.00
N LYS A 80 1.48 16.41 16.78
CA LYS A 80 0.21 15.95 16.22
C LYS A 80 0.39 14.60 15.53
N ARG A 81 -0.47 13.64 15.85
CA ARG A 81 -0.47 12.33 15.18
C ARG A 81 -1.10 12.44 13.80
N LEU A 82 -0.33 12.11 12.77
CA LEU A 82 -0.85 11.96 11.40
C LEU A 82 -1.93 10.86 11.38
N LYS A 83 -3.15 11.23 11.01
CA LYS A 83 -4.24 10.29 10.75
C LYS A 83 -3.96 9.59 9.43
N ARG A 84 -4.31 8.30 9.36
CA ARG A 84 -4.19 7.56 8.09
C ARG A 84 -5.25 8.09 7.13
N PHE A 85 -4.89 8.23 5.86
CA PHE A 85 -5.86 8.51 4.80
C PHE A 85 -6.61 7.21 4.47
N GLY A 86 -7.94 7.30 4.50
CA GLY A 86 -8.90 6.29 4.03
C GLY A 86 -8.56 4.85 4.37
#